data_AF-A0A8T0ACI8-F1
#
_entry.id   AF-A0A8T0ACI8-F1
#
_cell.length_a   1.000
_cell.length_b   1.000
_cell.length_c   1.000
_cell.angle_alpha   90.00
_cell.angle_beta   90.00
_cell.angle_gamma   90.00
#
_symmetry.space_group_name_H-M   'P 1'
#
loop_
_entity.id
_entity.type
_entity.pdbx_description
1 polymer ?
#
loop_
_entity_poly.entity_id
_entity_poly.type
_entity_poly.pdbx_seq_one_letter_code
_entity_poly.pdbx_strand_id
1 'polypeptide(L)'
;MDVAGEDATSIEGHVKVLQDQYRKTQPDARIVEERMRRTFAWRHKEIIGGMTVEDAVNKYPFLKSSSGLYQEIGFLYKSVNLCRHFQESFGNIASSVLQLACGKSLLAKPLIEAREESLVEDHNGN
;
A
#
# COMPACT_ATOMS: atom_id res chain seq x y z
N MET A 1 -3.94 18.79 1.71
CA MET A 1 -2.76 18.87 0.82
C MET A 1 -3.19 19.79 -0.31
N ASP A 2 -2.69 21.02 -0.33
CA ASP A 2 -3.15 22.04 -1.27
C ASP A 2 -2.87 21.62 -2.71
N VAL A 3 -3.88 21.77 -3.56
CA VAL A 3 -3.79 21.57 -5.01
C VAL A 3 -2.95 22.70 -5.56
N ALA A 4 -1.65 22.46 -5.69
CA ALA A 4 -0.69 23.42 -6.19
C ALA A 4 -1.04 23.80 -7.64
N GLY A 5 -1.64 24.99 -7.83
CA GLY A 5 -1.54 25.86 -9.01
C GLY A 5 -2.04 25.34 -10.37
N GLU A 6 -2.31 24.05 -10.55
CA GLU A 6 -2.83 23.50 -11.80
C GLU A 6 -4.36 23.53 -11.78
N ASP A 7 -4.94 24.28 -12.72
CA ASP A 7 -6.39 24.30 -12.94
C ASP A 7 -6.88 22.99 -13.58
N ALA A 8 -8.20 22.76 -13.54
CA ALA A 8 -8.81 21.54 -14.04
C ALA A 8 -8.49 21.28 -15.54
N THR A 9 -8.34 22.34 -16.33
CA THR A 9 -8.00 22.28 -17.76
C THR A 9 -6.57 21.79 -17.98
N SER A 10 -5.62 22.28 -17.18
CA SER A 10 -4.22 21.85 -17.21
C SER A 10 -4.08 20.36 -16.88
N ILE A 11 -4.83 19.89 -15.87
CA ILE A 11 -4.85 18.49 -15.46
C ILE A 11 -5.39 17.60 -16.56
N GLU A 12 -6.48 17.99 -17.22
CA GLU A 12 -7.04 17.23 -18.34
C GLU A 12 -6.00 17.07 -19.47
N GLY A 13 -5.21 18.12 -19.74
CA GLY A 13 -4.08 18.04 -20.67
C GLY A 13 -3.03 17.01 -20.25
N HIS A 14 -2.69 16.95 -18.96
CA HIS A 14 -1.73 15.97 -18.43
C HIS A 14 -2.29 14.53 -18.49
N VAL A 15 -3.58 14.34 -18.19
CA VAL A 15 -4.28 13.06 -18.33
C VAL A 15 -4.27 12.59 -19.77
N LYS A 16 -4.56 13.48 -20.72
CA LYS A 16 -4.50 13.16 -22.15
C LYS A 16 -3.11 12.69 -22.57
N VAL A 17 -2.04 13.35 -22.11
CA VAL A 17 -0.67 12.90 -22.38
C VAL A 17 -0.41 11.50 -21.83
N LEU A 18 -0.91 11.16 -20.63
CA LEU A 18 -0.79 9.79 -20.09
C LEU A 18 -1.52 8.78 -20.98
N GLN A 19 -2.76 9.08 -21.40
CA GLN A 19 -3.50 8.20 -22.29
C GLN A 19 -2.80 8.01 -23.64
N ASP A 20 -2.25 9.08 -24.21
CA ASP A 20 -1.51 9.03 -25.47
C ASP A 20 -0.21 8.22 -25.33
N GLN A 21 0.52 8.36 -24.22
CA GLN A 21 1.71 7.55 -23.94
C GLN A 21 1.37 6.07 -23.79
N TYR A 22 0.25 5.75 -23.15
CA TYR A 22 -0.18 4.36 -22.94
C TYR A 22 -0.53 3.63 -24.25
N ARG A 23 -1.01 4.36 -25.27
CA ARG A 23 -1.31 3.79 -26.60
C ARG A 23 -0.06 3.50 -27.44
N LYS A 24 1.11 4.00 -27.05
CA LYS A 24 2.36 3.76 -27.78
C LYS A 24 2.89 2.36 -27.48
N THR A 25 3.50 1.73 -28.48
CA THR A 25 4.22 0.46 -28.32
C THR A 25 5.34 0.57 -27.28
N GLN A 26 6.00 1.72 -27.20
CA GLN A 26 7.00 2.04 -26.17
C GLN A 26 6.71 3.42 -25.58
N PRO A 27 6.09 3.48 -24.40
CA PRO A 27 5.87 4.73 -23.68
C PRO A 27 7.18 5.37 -23.23
N ASP A 28 7.25 6.70 -23.25
CA ASP A 28 8.37 7.44 -22.66
C ASP A 28 8.23 7.47 -21.13
N ALA A 29 9.06 6.69 -20.44
CA ALA A 29 9.03 6.54 -19.00
C ALA A 29 9.18 7.86 -18.24
N ARG A 30 10.01 8.79 -18.73
CA ARG A 30 10.24 10.09 -18.08
C ARG A 30 9.00 10.97 -18.18
N ILE A 31 8.34 10.97 -19.34
CA ILE A 31 7.08 11.69 -19.52
C ILE A 31 5.99 11.09 -18.64
N VAL A 32 5.88 9.76 -18.60
CA VAL A 32 4.87 9.08 -17.78
C VAL A 32 5.06 9.41 -16.31
N GLU A 33 6.28 9.30 -15.77
CA GLU A 33 6.57 9.61 -14.37
C GLU A 33 6.21 11.05 -14.01
N GLU A 34 6.62 12.03 -14.83
CA GLU A 34 6.33 13.43 -14.60
C GLU A 34 4.82 13.71 -14.61
N ARG A 35 4.09 13.14 -15.57
CA ARG A 35 2.63 13.33 -15.66
C ARG A 35 1.88 12.60 -14.54
N MET A 36 2.33 11.41 -14.14
CA MET A 36 1.78 10.69 -12.98
C MET A 36 1.94 11.51 -11.70
N ARG A 37 3.11 12.14 -11.50
CA ARG A 37 3.39 13.02 -10.36
C ARG A 37 2.50 14.26 -10.34
N ARG A 38 2.40 14.98 -11.46
CA ARG A 38 1.57 16.21 -11.54
C ARG A 38 0.09 15.96 -11.29
N THR A 39 -0.41 14.85 -11.81
CA THR A 39 -1.83 14.50 -11.70
C THR A 39 -2.21 13.78 -10.40
N PHE A 40 -1.22 13.46 -9.54
CA PHE A 40 -1.44 12.68 -8.31
C PHE A 40 -2.51 13.28 -7.39
N ALA A 41 -2.38 14.56 -7.03
CA ALA A 41 -3.30 15.20 -6.08
C ALA A 41 -4.75 15.17 -6.58
N TRP A 42 -4.94 15.37 -7.88
CA TRP A 42 -6.25 15.31 -8.53
C TRP A 42 -6.81 13.90 -8.59
N ARG A 43 -6.02 12.95 -9.09
CA ARG A 43 -6.41 11.54 -9.14
C ARG A 43 -6.77 11.00 -7.77
N HIS A 44 -5.97 11.30 -6.75
CA HIS A 44 -6.23 10.89 -5.37
C HIS A 44 -7.54 11.48 -4.83
N LYS A 45 -7.80 12.77 -5.11
CA LYS A 45 -9.06 13.43 -4.76
C LYS A 45 -10.26 12.77 -5.44
N GLU A 46 -10.16 12.42 -6.71
CA GLU A 46 -11.24 11.75 -7.46
C GLU A 46 -11.52 10.33 -6.92
N ILE A 47 -10.46 9.57 -6.61
CA ILE A 47 -10.58 8.23 -6.03
C ILE A 47 -11.23 8.28 -4.64
N ILE A 48 -10.76 9.16 -3.74
CA ILE A 48 -11.40 9.36 -2.43
C ILE A 48 -12.83 9.89 -2.57
N GLY A 49 -13.10 10.68 -3.61
CA GLY A 49 -14.41 11.21 -3.96
C GLY A 49 -15.41 10.16 -4.47
N GLY A 50 -15.02 8.89 -4.55
CA GLY A 50 -15.90 7.79 -4.94
C GLY A 50 -15.79 7.36 -6.40
N MET A 51 -14.75 7.79 -7.13
CA MET A 51 -14.45 7.24 -8.46
C MET A 51 -14.25 5.72 -8.37
N THR A 52 -14.89 4.98 -9.27
CA THR A 52 -14.77 3.52 -9.31
C THR A 52 -13.36 3.09 -9.73
N VAL A 53 -12.97 1.86 -9.39
CA VAL A 53 -11.68 1.31 -9.82
C VAL A 53 -11.60 1.28 -11.35
N GLU A 54 -12.69 0.91 -12.02
CA GLU A 54 -12.76 0.86 -13.49
C GLU A 54 -12.54 2.24 -14.11
N ASP A 55 -13.24 3.27 -13.61
CA ASP A 55 -13.08 4.64 -14.10
C ASP A 55 -11.67 5.16 -13.85
N ALA A 56 -11.09 4.86 -12.68
CA ALA A 56 -9.74 5.28 -12.32
C ALA A 56 -8.69 4.68 -13.28
N VAL A 57 -8.75 3.38 -13.55
CA VAL A 57 -7.81 2.72 -14.47
C VAL A 57 -8.05 3.06 -15.93
N ASN A 58 -9.26 3.49 -16.31
CA ASN A 58 -9.54 3.94 -17.67
C ASN A 58 -9.06 5.37 -17.88
N LYS A 59 -9.28 6.26 -16.90
CA LYS A 59 -8.81 7.65 -16.95
C LYS A 59 -7.28 7.74 -16.83
N TYR A 60 -6.68 6.93 -15.96
CA TYR A 60 -5.25 6.89 -15.67
C TYR A 60 -4.66 5.49 -15.94
N PRO A 61 -4.39 5.14 -17.21
CA PRO A 61 -4.11 3.76 -17.60
C PRO A 61 -2.81 3.17 -17.06
N PHE A 62 -1.86 4.01 -16.65
CA PHE A 62 -0.64 3.55 -16.00
C PHE A 62 -0.87 3.03 -14.58
N LEU A 63 -2.04 3.25 -13.97
CA LEU A 63 -2.42 2.52 -12.74
C LEU A 63 -2.61 1.02 -12.96
N LYS A 64 -2.74 0.55 -14.22
CA LYS A 64 -2.77 -0.89 -14.53
C LYS A 64 -1.39 -1.54 -14.43
N SER A 65 -0.31 -0.76 -14.47
CA SER A 65 1.04 -1.28 -14.35
C SER A 65 1.48 -1.33 -12.88
N SER A 66 2.28 -2.34 -12.54
CA SER A 66 2.91 -2.44 -11.22
C SER A 66 3.72 -1.19 -10.89
N SER A 67 4.48 -0.67 -11.85
CA SER A 67 5.28 0.56 -11.69
C SER A 67 4.43 1.78 -11.34
N GLY A 68 3.28 1.98 -12.01
CA GLY A 68 2.41 3.11 -11.73
C GLY A 68 1.74 2.99 -10.36
N LEU A 69 1.33 1.79 -9.96
CA LEU A 69 0.81 1.53 -8.61
C LEU A 69 1.87 1.79 -7.53
N TYR A 70 3.11 1.33 -7.72
CA TYR A 70 4.19 1.59 -6.77
C TYR A 70 4.48 3.07 -6.60
N GLN A 71 4.49 3.85 -7.70
CA GLN A 71 4.62 5.30 -7.63
C GLN A 71 3.49 5.93 -6.82
N GLU A 72 2.26 5.48 -7.02
CA GLU A 72 1.08 6.01 -6.33
C GLU A 72 1.14 5.79 -4.81
N ILE A 73 1.52 4.59 -4.39
CA ILE A 73 1.77 4.27 -2.98
C ILE A 73 2.94 5.10 -2.44
N GLY A 74 4.00 5.28 -3.23
CA GLY A 74 5.14 6.12 -2.86
C GLY A 74 4.76 7.57 -2.60
N PHE A 75 3.87 8.15 -3.43
CA PHE A 75 3.35 9.49 -3.25
C PHE A 75 2.46 9.61 -2.00
N LEU A 76 1.64 8.61 -1.71
CA LEU A 76 0.74 8.60 -0.54
C LEU A 76 1.52 8.61 0.77
N TYR A 77 2.46 7.70 0.92
CA TYR A 77 3.13 7.47 2.21
C TYR A 77 4.44 8.23 2.35
N LYS A 78 4.84 9.03 1.35
CA LYS A 78 6.16 9.68 1.25
C LYS A 78 7.31 8.70 1.55
N SER A 79 7.08 7.41 1.32
CA SER A 79 7.99 6.32 1.63
C SER A 79 8.26 5.55 0.36
N VAL A 80 9.52 5.52 -0.03
CA VAL A 80 10.00 4.77 -1.21
C VAL A 80 9.99 3.26 -0.94
N ASN A 81 9.83 2.85 0.33
CA ASN A 81 9.87 1.46 0.73
C ASN A 81 8.58 1.07 1.48
N LEU A 82 7.68 0.41 0.76
CA LEU A 82 6.43 -0.13 1.30
C LEU A 82 6.68 -1.09 2.46
N CYS A 83 7.72 -1.93 2.38
CA CYS A 83 8.07 -2.85 3.45
C CYS A 83 8.48 -2.11 4.72
N ARG A 84 9.27 -1.03 4.60
CA ARG A 84 9.64 -0.18 5.75
C ARG A 84 8.41 0.49 6.35
N HIS A 85 7.52 1.03 5.51
CA HIS A 85 6.28 1.64 5.99
C HIS A 85 5.38 0.62 6.69
N PHE A 86 5.29 -0.59 6.16
CA PHE A 86 4.56 -1.69 6.79
C PHE A 86 5.20 -2.08 8.13
N GLN A 87 6.52 -2.19 8.21
CA GLN A 87 7.24 -2.48 9.45
C GLN A 87 7.02 -1.40 10.52
N GLU A 88 7.15 -0.12 10.16
CA GLU A 88 6.89 1.01 11.05
C GLU A 88 5.43 1.03 11.52
N SER A 89 4.49 0.88 10.59
CA SER A 89 3.05 0.85 10.90
C SER A 89 2.67 -0.35 11.77
N PHE A 90 3.24 -1.52 11.50
CA PHE A 90 3.02 -2.71 12.30
C PHE A 90 3.62 -2.56 13.69
N GLY A 91 4.82 -1.98 13.81
CA GLY A 91 5.45 -1.66 15.10
C GLY A 91 4.55 -0.81 15.99
N ASN A 92 3.84 0.17 15.41
CA ASN A 92 2.92 1.03 16.14
C ASN A 92 1.69 0.31 16.71
N ILE A 93 1.21 -0.76 16.05
CA ILE A 93 0.02 -1.52 16.47
C ILE A 93 0.36 -2.83 17.20
N ALA A 94 1.59 -3.30 17.10
CA ALA A 94 2.02 -4.60 17.62
C ALA A 94 1.77 -4.72 19.13
N SER A 95 2.06 -3.68 19.91
CA SER A 95 1.81 -3.68 21.35
C SER A 95 0.32 -3.86 21.67
N SER A 96 -0.56 -3.13 20.98
CA SER A 96 -2.02 -3.24 21.15
C SER A 96 -2.55 -4.61 20.73
N VAL A 97 -2.04 -5.16 19.62
CA VAL A 97 -2.41 -6.51 19.15
C VAL A 97 -1.94 -7.57 20.13
N LEU A 98 -0.72 -7.46 20.66
CA LEU A 98 -0.18 -8.36 21.67
C LEU A 98 -0.97 -8.29 22.98
N GLN A 99 -1.36 -7.09 23.43
CA GLN A 99 -2.23 -6.93 24.60
C GLN A 99 -3.61 -7.55 24.39
N LEU A 100 -4.21 -7.39 23.20
CA LEU A 100 -5.48 -8.00 22.84
C LEU A 100 -5.42 -9.53 22.75
N ALA A 101 -4.29 -10.07 22.27
CA ALA A 101 -4.04 -11.50 22.16
C ALA A 101 -3.58 -12.14 23.49
N CYS A 102 -3.07 -11.34 24.42
CA CYS A 102 -2.63 -11.80 25.74
C CYS A 102 -3.81 -12.42 26.50
N GLY A 103 -3.67 -13.69 26.89
CA GLY A 103 -4.72 -14.46 27.57
C GLY A 103 -5.81 -15.05 26.67
N LYS A 104 -5.78 -14.81 25.35
CA LYS A 104 -6.75 -15.38 24.38
C LYS A 104 -6.15 -16.39 23.41
N SER A 105 -4.85 -16.66 23.52
CA SER A 105 -4.20 -17.67 22.67
C SER A 105 -4.82 -19.04 22.92
N LEU A 106 -5.54 -19.55 21.93
CA LEU A 106 -6.03 -20.94 21.90
C LEU A 106 -4.88 -21.96 21.96
N LEU A 107 -3.65 -21.51 21.64
CA LEU A 107 -2.43 -22.31 21.70
C LEU A 107 -1.72 -22.22 23.05
N ALA A 108 -2.15 -21.34 23.97
CA ALA A 108 -1.53 -21.24 25.29
C ALA A 108 -1.72 -22.51 26.13
N LYS A 109 -2.90 -23.15 26.04
CA LYS A 109 -3.18 -24.42 26.74
C LYS A 109 -2.31 -25.57 26.21
N PRO A 110 -2.31 -25.88 24.89
CA PRO A 110 -1.44 -26.92 24.33
C PRO A 110 0.04 -26.72 24.64
N LEU A 111 0.51 -25.46 24.69
CA LEU A 111 1.92 -25.15 24.90
C LEU A 111 2.34 -25.24 26.38
N ILE A 112 1.41 -25.00 27.31
CA ILE A 112 1.63 -25.24 28.74
C ILE A 112 1.56 -26.74 29.03
N GLU A 113 0.58 -27.45 28.47
CA GLU A 113 0.40 -28.90 28.62
C GLU A 113 1.61 -29.67 28.07
N ALA A 114 2.09 -29.34 26.87
CA ALA A 114 3.28 -29.96 26.29
C ALA A 114 4.57 -29.67 27.10
N ARG A 115 4.63 -28.53 27.80
CA ARG A 115 5.76 -28.18 28.67
C ARG A 115 5.70 -28.96 29.98
N GLU A 116 4.51 -29.18 30.54
CA GLU A 116 4.33 -29.96 31.75
C GLU A 116 4.61 -31.45 31.49
N GLU A 117 4.16 -32.02 30.37
CA GLU A 117 4.47 -33.40 29.97
C GLU A 117 5.98 -33.64 29.83
N SER A 118 6.71 -32.71 29.21
CA SER A 118 8.18 -32.81 29.08
C SER A 118 8.91 -32.77 30.42
N LEU A 119 8.34 -32.14 31.45
CA LEU A 119 8.96 -32.05 32.78
C LEU A 119 8.67 -33.28 33.65
N VAL A 120 7.62 -34.04 33.33
CA VAL A 120 7.26 -35.28 34.04
C VAL A 120 8.10 -36.47 33.54
N GLU A 121 8.50 -36.48 32.26
CA GLU A 121 9.35 -37.54 31.71
C GLU A 121 10.78 -37.54 32.27
N ASP A 122 11.32 -36.38 32.66
CA ASP A 122 12.65 -36.24 33.27
C ASP A 122 12.75 -36.77 34.71
N HIS A 123 11.64 -37.13 35.36
CA HIS A 123 11.63 -37.66 36.74
C HIS A 123 11.35 -39.17 36.83
N ASN A 124 11.07 -39.84 35.70
CA ASN A 124 10.73 -41.26 35.69
C ASN A 124 11.80 -42.17 35.04
N GLY A 125 12.97 -41.61 34.71
CA GLY A 125 14.15 -42.33 34.24
C GLY A 125 15.22 -42.42 35.31
N ASN A 126 15.05 -43.30 36.30
CA ASN A 126 16.14 -43.78 37.17
C ASN A 126 16.02 -45.28 37.42
#